data_AF-A0A7C2PFC9-F1
#
_entry.id   AF-A0A7C2PFC9-F1
#
_cell.length_a   1.000
_cell.length_b   1.000
_cell.length_c   1.000
_cell.angle_alpha   90.00
_cell.angle_beta   90.00
_cell.angle_gamma   90.00
#
_symmetry.space_group_name_H-M   'P 1'
#
loop_
_entity.id
_entity.type
_entity.pdbx_description
1 polymer ?
#
loop_
_entity_poly.entity_id
_entity_poly.type
_entity_poly.pdbx_seq_one_letter_code
_entity_poly.pdbx_strand_id
1 'polypeptide(L)'
;MEIWESIGFYPIMFVKVMRTQVYRVYVKCRSLEMIERALITVSDKRGVVDLARELVGLKIELISTGGTYKEIQSQGIPVTPIESYTGFQEILDGRVKTLHPKIHGGILALRGKQGHMDELNHHGIKTIDLVVVNLYPFNEVIQKKDVSMDEAIENIDIGGVALLRASAKNFRHVTVISDPMDYPKVLSELKKGGDIREELRYILAVKAFEKTAHYDQLIFSYLSRKK
;
A
#
# COMPACT_ATOMS: atom_id res chain seq x y z
N MET A 1 51.89 -13.93 -1.84
CA MET A 1 51.41 -13.23 -3.04
C MET A 1 50.27 -14.05 -3.64
N GLU A 2 49.02 -13.67 -3.64
CA GLU A 2 48.19 -12.70 -2.91
C GLU A 2 46.76 -12.95 -3.45
N ILE A 3 45.74 -12.40 -2.80
CA ILE A 3 44.33 -12.35 -3.23
C ILE A 3 43.50 -13.62 -2.92
N TRP A 4 43.38 -13.96 -1.63
CA TRP A 4 42.20 -14.62 -1.04
C TRP A 4 41.94 -14.08 0.38
N GLU A 5 41.74 -12.77 0.53
CA GLU A 5 41.25 -12.16 1.77
C GLU A 5 40.39 -10.92 1.45
N SER A 6 39.06 -11.02 1.51
CA SER A 6 38.16 -9.87 1.81
C SER A 6 36.66 -10.23 1.93
N ILE A 7 36.29 -11.39 2.46
CA ILE A 7 34.90 -11.62 2.91
C ILE A 7 34.93 -11.84 4.42
N GLY A 8 35.15 -10.73 5.12
CA GLY A 8 35.06 -10.66 6.58
C GLY A 8 33.61 -10.88 7.02
N PHE A 9 33.41 -11.94 7.78
CA PHE A 9 32.29 -12.12 8.69
C PHE A 9 32.13 -10.84 9.55
N TYR A 10 31.08 -10.05 9.29
CA TYR A 10 30.72 -8.95 10.17
C TYR A 10 29.93 -9.48 11.38
N PRO A 11 30.36 -9.22 12.62
CA PRO A 11 29.62 -9.66 13.79
C PRO A 11 28.31 -8.85 13.92
N ILE A 12 27.29 -9.52 14.46
CA ILE A 12 25.89 -9.10 14.73
C ILE A 12 25.77 -7.75 15.49
N MET A 13 26.88 -7.19 15.98
CA MET A 13 26.94 -5.92 16.69
C MET A 13 26.83 -4.68 15.79
N PHE A 14 27.18 -4.77 14.50
CA PHE A 14 27.14 -3.61 13.57
C PHE A 14 25.73 -3.25 13.08
N VAL A 15 24.82 -4.23 13.03
CA VAL A 15 23.41 -4.00 12.65
C VAL A 15 22.66 -3.19 13.71
N LYS A 16 23.11 -3.25 14.97
CA LYS A 16 22.45 -2.56 16.09
C LYS A 16 22.78 -1.07 16.16
N VAL A 17 23.98 -0.66 15.74
CA VAL A 17 24.44 0.74 15.80
C VAL A 17 23.91 1.57 14.60
N MET A 18 23.78 0.98 13.41
CA MET A 18 23.15 1.66 12.27
C MET A 18 21.64 1.92 12.47
N ARG A 19 20.96 1.10 13.29
CA ARG A 19 19.56 1.32 13.68
C ARG A 19 19.37 2.52 14.62
N THR A 20 20.40 3.00 15.31
CA THR A 20 20.26 4.10 16.28
C THR A 20 20.74 5.44 15.72
N GLN A 21 21.76 5.45 14.85
CA GLN A 21 22.30 6.69 14.29
C GLN A 21 21.39 7.31 13.22
N VAL A 22 20.78 6.48 12.35
CA VAL A 22 19.90 6.97 11.27
C VAL A 22 18.59 7.55 11.82
N TYR A 23 18.08 7.02 12.93
CA TYR A 23 16.83 7.46 13.55
C TYR A 23 16.94 8.82 14.24
N ARG A 24 18.13 9.18 14.76
CA ARG A 24 18.31 10.42 15.53
C ARG A 24 18.28 11.70 14.67
N VAL A 25 18.41 11.57 13.35
CA VAL A 25 18.53 12.70 12.42
C VAL A 25 17.18 13.16 11.87
N TYR A 26 16.08 12.41 12.05
CA TYR A 26 14.82 12.69 11.35
C TYR A 26 13.59 12.99 12.21
N VAL A 27 13.66 12.92 13.55
CA VAL A 27 12.48 13.18 14.38
C VAL A 27 12.35 14.68 14.67
N LYS A 28 11.80 15.41 13.70
CA LYS A 28 11.16 16.70 13.99
C LYS A 28 9.69 16.39 14.29
N CYS A 29 9.27 16.57 15.54
CA CYS A 29 7.88 16.39 15.98
C CYS A 29 6.99 17.29 15.11
N ARG A 30 6.32 16.70 14.13
CA ARG A 30 5.39 17.35 13.22
C ARG A 30 3.99 17.18 13.81
N SER A 31 3.10 18.15 13.58
CA SER A 31 1.69 18.03 13.96
C SER A 31 1.11 16.74 13.41
N LEU A 32 0.49 15.94 14.28
CA LEU A 32 -0.21 14.71 13.90
C LEU A 32 -1.23 15.04 12.81
N GLU A 33 -1.13 14.38 11.66
CA GLU A 33 -2.11 14.54 10.58
C GLU A 33 -3.18 13.47 10.79
N MET A 34 -4.37 13.89 11.19
CA MET A 34 -5.50 12.98 11.39
C MET A 34 -5.77 12.21 10.09
N ILE A 35 -5.93 10.90 10.19
CA ILE A 35 -6.34 10.07 9.05
C ILE A 35 -7.82 10.37 8.77
N GLU A 36 -8.12 10.88 7.58
CA GLU A 36 -9.49 11.23 7.16
C GLU A 36 -10.03 10.26 6.12
N ARG A 37 -9.16 9.65 5.29
CA ARG A 37 -9.57 8.85 4.14
C ARG A 37 -8.71 7.62 3.91
N ALA A 38 -9.37 6.49 3.74
CA ALA A 38 -8.76 5.21 3.44
C ALA A 38 -9.19 4.66 2.08
N LEU A 39 -8.23 4.25 1.25
CA LEU A 39 -8.46 3.46 0.05
C LEU A 39 -8.20 1.98 0.36
N ILE A 40 -9.20 1.12 0.16
CA ILE A 40 -9.11 -0.32 0.43
C ILE A 40 -9.33 -1.10 -0.86
N THR A 41 -8.33 -1.84 -1.31
CA THR A 41 -8.40 -2.71 -2.49
C THR A 41 -7.60 -3.99 -2.24
N VAL A 42 -8.29 -5.06 -1.88
CA VAL A 42 -7.67 -6.32 -1.46
C VAL A 42 -8.22 -7.51 -2.21
N SER A 43 -7.31 -8.40 -2.58
CA SER A 43 -7.59 -9.70 -3.18
C SER A 43 -7.91 -10.72 -2.09
N ASP A 44 -7.04 -10.78 -1.08
CA ASP A 44 -7.26 -11.50 0.17
C ASP A 44 -8.12 -10.63 1.11
N LYS A 45 -9.35 -11.08 1.35
CA LYS A 45 -10.38 -10.35 2.11
C LYS A 45 -10.35 -10.66 3.61
N ARG A 46 -9.41 -11.46 4.11
CA ARG A 46 -9.33 -11.78 5.54
C ARG A 46 -9.30 -10.52 6.39
N GLY A 47 -10.25 -10.40 7.32
CA GLY A 47 -10.36 -9.28 8.26
C GLY A 47 -10.73 -7.93 7.65
N VAL A 48 -11.03 -7.84 6.34
CA VAL A 48 -11.29 -6.55 5.68
C VAL A 48 -12.57 -5.88 6.19
N VAL A 49 -13.60 -6.67 6.49
CA VAL A 49 -14.88 -6.17 7.01
C VAL A 49 -14.72 -5.57 8.40
N ASP A 50 -13.97 -6.25 9.29
CA ASP A 50 -13.73 -5.76 10.64
C ASP A 50 -12.85 -4.51 10.63
N LEU A 51 -11.81 -4.50 9.78
CA LEU A 51 -11.02 -3.30 9.52
C LEU A 51 -11.90 -2.13 9.06
N ALA A 52 -12.76 -2.34 8.05
CA ALA A 52 -13.62 -1.30 7.51
C ALA A 52 -14.59 -0.75 8.57
N ARG A 53 -15.17 -1.62 9.40
CA ARG A 53 -16.07 -1.22 10.50
C ARG A 53 -15.35 -0.34 11.52
N GLU A 54 -14.14 -0.71 11.89
CA GLU A 54 -13.31 0.04 12.84
C GLU A 54 -12.90 1.41 12.27
N LEU A 55 -12.50 1.47 11.00
CA LEU A 55 -12.16 2.72 10.33
C LEU A 55 -13.35 3.68 10.25
N VAL A 56 -14.54 3.19 9.88
CA VAL A 56 -15.77 4.01 9.89
C VAL A 56 -16.12 4.46 11.31
N GLY A 57 -15.96 3.60 12.32
CA GLY A 57 -16.15 3.96 13.72
C GLY A 57 -15.24 5.10 14.19
N LEU A 58 -14.06 5.22 13.57
CA LEU A 58 -13.11 6.34 13.76
C LEU A 58 -13.40 7.54 12.85
N LYS A 59 -14.53 7.55 12.13
CA LYS A 59 -14.97 8.59 11.18
C LYS A 59 -14.06 8.75 9.95
N ILE A 60 -13.38 7.69 9.56
CA ILE A 60 -12.54 7.66 8.35
C ILE A 60 -13.42 7.33 7.14
N GLU A 61 -13.36 8.17 6.10
CA GLU A 61 -14.05 7.94 4.82
C GLU A 61 -13.39 6.76 4.09
N LEU A 62 -14.21 5.80 3.66
CA LEU A 62 -13.73 4.64 2.90
C LEU A 62 -13.96 4.81 1.41
N ILE A 63 -12.94 4.51 0.61
CA ILE A 63 -13.02 4.33 -0.83
C ILE A 63 -12.63 2.89 -1.15
N SER A 64 -13.37 2.22 -2.03
CA SER A 64 -13.05 0.86 -2.47
C SER A 64 -13.50 0.59 -3.90
N THR A 65 -13.14 -0.56 -4.45
CA THR A 65 -13.45 -0.96 -5.83
C THR A 65 -13.74 -2.45 -5.92
N GLY A 66 -14.42 -2.86 -7.00
CA GLY A 66 -14.61 -4.26 -7.38
C GLY A 66 -15.14 -5.16 -6.26
N GLY A 67 -14.52 -6.34 -6.09
CA GLY A 67 -14.92 -7.31 -5.09
C GLY A 67 -14.72 -6.84 -3.65
N THR A 68 -13.76 -5.95 -3.37
CA THR A 68 -13.57 -5.39 -2.02
C THR A 68 -14.71 -4.46 -1.64
N TYR A 69 -15.14 -3.61 -2.56
CA TYR A 69 -16.30 -2.73 -2.36
C TYR A 69 -17.56 -3.55 -2.05
N LYS A 70 -17.84 -4.57 -2.86
CA LYS A 70 -19.02 -5.44 -2.69
C LYS A 70 -19.00 -6.14 -1.32
N GLU A 71 -17.85 -6.64 -0.90
CA GLU A 71 -17.68 -7.28 0.40
C GLU A 71 -18.06 -6.33 1.55
N ILE A 72 -17.48 -5.12 1.56
CA ILE A 72 -17.71 -4.12 2.61
C ILE A 72 -19.16 -3.64 2.58
N GLN A 73 -19.67 -3.30 1.38
CA GLN A 73 -21.03 -2.79 1.20
C GLN A 73 -22.10 -3.80 1.63
N SER A 74 -21.89 -5.09 1.35
CA SER A 74 -22.84 -6.17 1.71
C SER A 74 -23.10 -6.24 3.22
N GLN A 75 -22.19 -5.70 4.04
CA GLN A 75 -22.28 -5.66 5.50
C GLN A 75 -22.90 -4.35 6.01
N GLY A 76 -23.44 -3.50 5.12
CA GLY A 76 -24.03 -2.21 5.47
C GLY A 76 -23.02 -1.15 5.92
N ILE A 77 -21.72 -1.38 5.69
CA ILE A 77 -20.66 -0.43 6.05
C ILE A 77 -20.60 0.68 4.98
N PRO A 78 -20.67 1.96 5.36
CA PRO A 78 -20.52 3.07 4.42
C PRO A 78 -19.17 3.01 3.68
N VAL A 79 -19.22 2.92 2.36
CA VAL A 79 -18.05 2.90 1.50
C VAL A 79 -18.38 3.55 0.16
N THR A 80 -17.50 4.44 -0.30
CA THR A 80 -17.62 5.12 -1.59
C THR A 80 -17.02 4.24 -2.68
N PRO A 81 -17.76 3.92 -3.76
CA PRO A 81 -17.19 3.21 -4.89
C PRO A 81 -16.20 4.12 -5.64
N ILE A 82 -15.08 3.55 -6.08
CA ILE A 82 -13.98 4.30 -6.69
C ILE A 82 -14.43 5.10 -7.91
N GLU A 83 -15.39 4.58 -8.68
CA GLU A 83 -15.93 5.19 -9.89
C GLU A 83 -16.67 6.48 -9.56
N SER A 84 -17.35 6.54 -8.41
CA SER A 84 -17.99 7.77 -7.92
C SER A 84 -16.96 8.79 -7.43
N TYR A 85 -15.85 8.33 -6.85
CA TYR A 85 -14.77 9.22 -6.42
C TYR A 85 -13.98 9.80 -7.62
N THR A 86 -13.61 8.95 -8.57
CA THR A 86 -12.82 9.34 -9.74
C THR A 86 -13.68 10.05 -10.78
N GLY A 87 -14.93 9.63 -10.96
CA GLY A 87 -15.76 9.97 -12.11
C GLY A 87 -15.41 9.15 -13.35
N PHE A 88 -14.65 8.06 -13.19
CA PHE A 88 -14.17 7.21 -14.28
C PHE A 88 -14.53 5.75 -14.00
N GLN A 89 -15.17 5.10 -14.97
CA GLN A 89 -15.57 3.70 -14.85
C GLN A 89 -14.37 2.76 -15.07
N GLU A 90 -14.43 1.59 -14.46
CA GLU A 90 -13.50 0.50 -14.77
C GLU A 90 -13.58 0.13 -16.26
N ILE A 91 -12.42 -0.05 -16.91
CA ILE A 91 -12.30 -0.45 -18.32
C ILE A 91 -11.30 -1.59 -18.48
N LEU A 92 -11.32 -2.22 -19.67
CA LEU A 92 -10.39 -3.29 -20.07
C LEU A 92 -10.42 -4.46 -19.08
N ASP A 93 -11.63 -4.94 -18.77
CA ASP A 93 -11.88 -6.08 -17.89
C ASP A 93 -11.19 -5.99 -16.52
N GLY A 94 -11.19 -4.79 -15.93
CA GLY A 94 -10.61 -4.54 -14.60
C GLY A 94 -9.12 -4.24 -14.57
N ARG A 95 -8.47 -4.20 -15.73
CA ARG A 95 -7.05 -3.83 -15.84
C ARG A 95 -6.81 -2.36 -15.45
N VAL A 96 -7.78 -1.48 -15.72
CA VAL A 96 -7.68 -0.05 -15.41
C VAL A 96 -8.85 0.38 -14.53
N LYS A 97 -8.57 0.42 -13.22
CA LYS A 97 -9.52 0.84 -12.16
C LYS A 97 -8.97 1.95 -11.27
N THR A 98 -7.74 1.78 -10.76
CA THR A 98 -7.13 2.68 -9.75
C THR A 98 -6.04 3.60 -10.31
N LEU A 99 -5.63 3.38 -11.57
CA LEU A 99 -4.60 4.14 -12.26
C LEU A 99 -5.12 5.51 -12.70
N HIS A 100 -5.46 6.36 -11.73
CA HIS A 100 -6.14 7.64 -11.95
C HIS A 100 -5.47 8.79 -11.16
N PRO A 101 -5.36 10.01 -11.73
CA PRO A 101 -4.76 11.16 -11.05
C PRO A 101 -5.42 11.52 -9.72
N LYS A 102 -6.75 11.43 -9.59
CA LYS A 102 -7.43 11.64 -8.29
C LYS A 102 -7.00 10.67 -7.19
N ILE A 103 -6.55 9.47 -7.54
CA ILE A 103 -6.05 8.47 -6.59
C ILE A 103 -4.57 8.75 -6.29
N HIS A 104 -3.74 8.75 -7.33
CA HIS A 104 -2.29 8.90 -7.15
C HIS A 104 -1.89 10.31 -6.71
N GLY A 105 -2.61 11.36 -7.12
CA GLY A 105 -2.42 12.72 -6.62
C GLY A 105 -2.76 12.84 -5.13
N GLY A 106 -3.88 12.24 -4.71
CA GLY A 106 -4.27 12.18 -3.30
C GLY A 106 -3.26 11.43 -2.42
N ILE A 107 -2.58 10.43 -2.98
CA ILE A 107 -1.52 9.65 -2.31
C ILE A 107 -0.16 10.37 -2.33
N LEU A 108 0.25 10.96 -3.46
CA LEU A 108 1.62 11.41 -3.68
C LEU A 108 1.88 12.88 -3.34
N ALA A 109 0.84 13.67 -3.05
CA ALA A 109 1.01 15.06 -2.65
C ALA A 109 1.87 15.19 -1.38
N LEU A 110 2.86 16.07 -1.43
CA LEU A 110 3.66 16.43 -0.27
C LEU A 110 2.91 17.52 0.50
N ARG A 111 2.29 17.14 1.61
CA ARG A 111 1.36 18.03 2.34
C ARG A 111 2.07 19.22 2.99
N GLY A 112 3.38 19.12 3.17
CA GLY A 112 4.22 20.25 3.60
C GLY A 112 4.59 21.27 2.51
N LYS A 113 4.22 21.03 1.25
CA LYS A 113 4.55 21.90 0.12
C LYS A 113 3.27 22.53 -0.41
N GLN A 114 3.08 23.83 -0.12
CA GLN A 114 1.87 24.57 -0.44
C GLN A 114 1.43 24.40 -1.91
N GLY A 115 2.37 24.47 -2.85
CA GLY A 115 2.06 24.29 -4.27
C GLY A 115 1.42 22.93 -4.62
N HIS A 116 1.75 21.84 -3.91
CA HIS A 116 1.05 20.56 -4.14
C HIS A 116 -0.39 20.61 -3.63
N MET A 117 -0.63 21.26 -2.50
CA MET A 117 -1.98 21.40 -1.94
C MET A 117 -2.86 22.30 -2.80
N ASP A 118 -2.27 23.35 -3.38
CA ASP A 118 -2.96 24.23 -4.33
C ASP A 118 -3.35 23.48 -5.61
N GLU A 119 -2.45 22.65 -6.16
CA GLU A 119 -2.74 21.77 -7.30
C GLU A 119 -3.86 20.78 -6.97
N LEU A 120 -3.83 20.14 -5.79
CA LEU A 120 -4.90 19.24 -5.36
C LEU A 120 -6.25 19.97 -5.31
N ASN A 121 -6.29 21.16 -4.69
CA ASN A 121 -7.50 21.97 -4.58
C ASN A 121 -8.02 22.40 -5.95
N HIS A 122 -7.13 22.87 -6.83
CA HIS A 122 -7.49 23.28 -8.20
C HIS A 122 -8.14 22.15 -9.00
N HIS A 123 -7.64 20.92 -8.84
CA HIS A 123 -8.17 19.74 -9.52
C HIS A 123 -9.28 19.01 -8.75
N GLY A 124 -9.71 19.53 -7.60
CA GLY A 124 -10.73 18.89 -6.75
C GLY A 124 -10.32 17.51 -6.24
N ILE A 125 -9.03 17.31 -5.97
CA ILE A 125 -8.45 16.06 -5.49
C ILE A 125 -8.31 16.14 -3.96
N LYS A 126 -8.85 15.16 -3.25
CA LYS A 126 -8.65 15.06 -1.80
C LYS A 126 -7.45 14.16 -1.48
N THR A 127 -6.82 14.38 -0.33
CA THR A 127 -5.74 13.52 0.16
C THR A 127 -6.24 12.13 0.51
N ILE A 128 -5.38 11.12 0.38
CA ILE A 128 -5.60 9.76 0.85
C ILE A 128 -4.53 9.45 1.89
N ASP A 129 -4.94 9.10 3.10
CA ASP A 129 -4.07 8.99 4.28
C ASP A 129 -3.69 7.54 4.59
N LEU A 130 -4.59 6.62 4.28
CA LEU A 130 -4.42 5.18 4.49
C LEU A 130 -4.70 4.43 3.19
N VAL A 131 -3.79 3.53 2.80
CA VAL A 131 -3.96 2.67 1.63
C VAL A 131 -3.78 1.22 2.04
N VAL A 132 -4.85 0.45 1.97
CA VAL A 132 -4.88 -0.98 2.30
C VAL A 132 -4.95 -1.75 1.01
N VAL A 133 -3.88 -2.45 0.66
CA VAL A 133 -3.77 -3.14 -0.63
C VAL A 133 -2.99 -4.43 -0.51
N ASN A 134 -3.54 -5.53 -1.03
CA ASN A 134 -2.78 -6.75 -1.24
C ASN A 134 -3.01 -7.26 -2.67
N LEU A 135 -1.94 -7.80 -3.25
CA LEU A 135 -1.82 -8.11 -4.66
C LEU A 135 -2.57 -9.39 -5.03
N TYR A 136 -2.85 -9.56 -6.32
CA TYR A 136 -3.36 -10.82 -6.85
C TYR A 136 -2.40 -11.98 -6.48
N PRO A 137 -2.91 -13.18 -6.17
CA PRO A 137 -2.10 -14.29 -5.67
C PRO A 137 -1.31 -14.98 -6.79
N PHE A 138 -0.48 -14.23 -7.51
CA PHE A 138 0.27 -14.70 -8.69
C PHE A 138 1.10 -15.95 -8.39
N ASN A 139 1.75 -16.02 -7.22
CA ASN A 139 2.50 -17.20 -6.79
C ASN A 139 1.64 -18.47 -6.73
N GLU A 140 0.41 -18.36 -6.22
CA GLU A 140 -0.53 -19.49 -6.13
C GLU A 140 -1.00 -19.91 -7.53
N VAL A 141 -1.23 -18.93 -8.41
CA VAL A 141 -1.64 -19.16 -9.80
C VAL A 141 -0.56 -19.93 -10.57
N ILE A 142 0.70 -19.50 -10.51
CA ILE A 142 1.80 -20.15 -11.25
C ILE A 142 2.19 -21.53 -10.69
N GLN A 143 1.73 -21.88 -9.49
CA GLN A 143 1.93 -23.20 -8.88
C GLN A 143 0.88 -24.24 -9.30
N LYS A 144 -0.21 -23.82 -9.96
CA LYS A 144 -1.19 -24.78 -10.51
C LYS A 144 -0.53 -25.60 -11.62
N LYS A 145 -0.82 -26.91 -11.65
CA LYS A 145 -0.18 -27.86 -12.58
C LYS A 145 -0.34 -27.48 -14.06
N ASP A 146 -1.49 -26.93 -14.43
CA ASP A 146 -1.88 -26.70 -15.83
C ASP A 146 -2.17 -25.21 -16.13
N VAL A 147 -1.51 -24.29 -15.41
CA VAL A 147 -1.68 -22.85 -15.64
C VAL A 147 -1.17 -22.47 -17.03
N SER A 148 -2.05 -21.83 -17.82
CA SER A 148 -1.69 -21.29 -19.13
C SER A 148 -0.90 -19.98 -18.99
N MET A 149 -0.18 -19.58 -20.05
CA MET A 149 0.50 -18.29 -20.07
C MET A 149 -0.50 -17.14 -19.94
N ASP A 150 -1.64 -17.22 -20.64
CA ASP A 150 -2.67 -16.20 -20.60
C ASP A 150 -3.28 -16.08 -19.20
N GLU A 151 -3.58 -17.20 -18.53
CA GLU A 151 -4.06 -17.19 -17.14
C GLU A 151 -3.04 -16.54 -16.20
N ALA A 152 -1.74 -16.83 -16.36
CA ALA A 152 -0.70 -16.20 -15.56
C ALA A 152 -0.62 -14.69 -15.82
N ILE A 153 -0.66 -14.26 -17.10
CA ILE A 153 -0.61 -12.85 -17.48
C ILE A 153 -1.79 -12.06 -16.92
N GLU A 154 -3.02 -12.61 -16.98
CA GLU A 154 -4.20 -11.94 -16.40
C GLU A 154 -4.12 -11.79 -14.87
N ASN A 155 -3.27 -12.57 -14.20
CA ASN A 155 -3.06 -12.49 -12.75
C ASN A 155 -1.90 -11.57 -12.33
N ILE A 156 -1.31 -10.81 -13.27
CA ILE A 156 -0.31 -9.78 -12.96
C ILE A 156 -1.03 -8.48 -12.54
N ASP A 157 -0.84 -8.09 -11.28
CA ASP A 157 -1.52 -6.92 -10.70
C ASP A 157 -0.74 -5.61 -10.93
N ILE A 158 -1.20 -4.80 -11.88
CA ILE A 158 -0.60 -3.49 -12.18
C ILE A 158 -1.03 -2.44 -11.15
N GLY A 159 -2.33 -2.34 -10.90
CA GLY A 159 -2.91 -1.30 -10.04
C GLY A 159 -2.48 -1.44 -8.58
N GLY A 160 -2.47 -2.67 -8.06
CA GLY A 160 -2.05 -2.96 -6.70
C GLY A 160 -0.58 -2.62 -6.45
N VAL A 161 0.31 -2.96 -7.39
CA VAL A 161 1.73 -2.62 -7.31
C VAL A 161 1.93 -1.10 -7.38
N ALA A 162 1.23 -0.42 -8.28
CA ALA A 162 1.30 1.04 -8.38
C ALA A 162 0.87 1.74 -7.07
N LEU A 163 -0.22 1.26 -6.44
CA LEU A 163 -0.70 1.78 -5.15
C LEU A 163 0.30 1.52 -4.02
N LEU A 164 0.83 0.29 -3.90
CA LEU A 164 1.85 -0.04 -2.89
C LEU A 164 3.04 0.90 -2.99
N ARG A 165 3.59 1.07 -4.20
CA ARG A 165 4.79 1.90 -4.42
C ARG A 165 4.52 3.38 -4.19
N ALA A 166 3.36 3.88 -4.64
CA ALA A 166 3.00 5.29 -4.44
C ALA A 166 2.85 5.63 -2.96
N SER A 167 2.14 4.80 -2.19
CA SER A 167 1.93 5.01 -0.76
C SER A 167 3.22 4.83 0.03
N ALA A 168 4.02 3.80 -0.27
CA ALA A 168 5.31 3.58 0.38
C ALA A 168 6.31 4.71 0.11
N LYS A 169 6.32 5.27 -1.12
CA LYS A 169 7.14 6.45 -1.45
C LYS A 169 6.79 7.65 -0.56
N ASN A 170 5.50 7.85 -0.27
CA ASN A 170 5.02 8.99 0.51
C ASN A 170 4.72 8.64 1.99
N PHE A 171 5.46 7.70 2.59
CA PHE A 171 5.22 7.20 3.95
C PHE A 171 5.21 8.28 5.06
N ARG A 172 5.78 9.47 4.78
CA ARG A 172 5.72 10.62 5.70
C ARG A 172 4.30 11.13 5.91
N HIS A 173 3.42 10.90 4.94
CA HIS A 173 2.05 11.40 4.90
C HIS A 173 1.00 10.30 4.72
N VAL A 174 1.40 9.12 4.20
CA VAL A 174 0.50 8.03 3.88
C VAL A 174 0.91 6.77 4.61
N THR A 175 -0.04 6.10 5.24
CA THR A 175 0.16 4.75 5.77
C THR A 175 -0.24 3.74 4.70
N VAL A 176 0.64 2.80 4.39
CA VAL A 176 0.33 1.66 3.52
C VAL A 176 0.17 0.40 4.37
N ILE A 177 -0.82 -0.44 4.08
CA ILE A 177 -0.93 -1.78 4.67
C ILE A 177 -0.96 -2.80 3.54
N SER A 178 0.04 -3.69 3.53
CA SER A 178 0.20 -4.69 2.48
C SER A 178 -0.23 -6.10 2.87
N ASP A 179 -0.59 -6.31 4.14
CA ASP A 179 -0.84 -7.62 4.76
C ASP A 179 -1.88 -7.49 5.88
N PRO A 180 -2.94 -8.34 5.89
CA PRO A 180 -3.94 -8.36 6.95
C PRO A 180 -3.40 -8.50 8.38
N MET A 181 -2.23 -9.11 8.55
CA MET A 181 -1.61 -9.28 9.87
C MET A 181 -1.22 -7.95 10.54
N ASP A 182 -1.12 -6.86 9.77
CA ASP A 182 -0.79 -5.54 10.30
C ASP A 182 -2.02 -4.73 10.74
N TYR A 183 -3.26 -5.18 10.44
CA TYR A 183 -4.49 -4.46 10.81
C TYR A 183 -4.58 -4.17 12.30
N PRO A 184 -4.35 -5.13 13.22
CA PRO A 184 -4.49 -4.87 14.66
C PRO A 184 -3.51 -3.80 15.16
N LYS A 185 -2.28 -3.81 14.64
CA LYS A 185 -1.23 -2.86 15.02
C LYS A 185 -1.59 -1.44 14.57
N VAL A 186 -2.05 -1.28 13.34
CA VAL A 186 -2.47 0.03 12.80
C VAL A 186 -3.71 0.56 13.53
N LEU A 187 -4.73 -0.28 13.72
CA LEU A 187 -5.94 0.11 14.46
C LEU A 187 -5.63 0.51 15.90
N SER A 188 -4.65 -0.14 16.55
CA SER A 188 -4.23 0.23 17.90
C SER A 188 -3.64 1.64 17.99
N GLU A 189 -2.86 2.08 17.00
CA GLU A 189 -2.33 3.45 16.97
C GLU A 189 -3.41 4.47 16.63
N LEU A 190 -4.24 4.17 15.62
CA LEU A 190 -5.38 5.00 15.24
C LEU A 190 -6.33 5.26 16.41
N LYS A 191 -6.67 4.24 17.20
CA LYS A 191 -7.54 4.38 18.38
C LYS A 191 -6.94 5.21 19.52
N LYS A 192 -5.60 5.38 19.57
CA LYS A 192 -4.92 6.13 20.63
C LYS A 192 -4.82 7.63 20.35
N GLY A 193 -4.76 8.02 19.08
CA GLY A 193 -4.49 9.42 18.74
C GLY A 193 -4.91 9.87 17.35
N GLY A 194 -5.65 9.05 16.60
CA GLY A 194 -6.16 9.39 15.27
C GLY A 194 -5.13 9.45 14.14
N ASP A 195 -3.85 9.27 14.47
CA ASP A 195 -2.71 9.20 13.56
C ASP A 195 -1.85 7.97 13.88
N ILE A 196 -0.96 7.64 12.95
CA ILE A 196 -0.03 6.53 13.00
C ILE A 196 1.37 7.10 13.10
N ARG A 197 2.21 6.55 13.97
CA ARG A 197 3.56 7.08 14.17
C ARG A 197 4.40 6.90 12.91
N GLU A 198 5.29 7.85 12.64
CA GLU A 198 6.15 7.81 11.46
C GLU A 198 7.00 6.53 11.42
N GLU A 199 7.46 6.03 12.57
CA GLU A 199 8.20 4.78 12.65
C GLU A 199 7.39 3.59 12.13
N LEU A 200 6.09 3.54 12.45
CA LEU A 200 5.22 2.48 11.94
C LEU A 200 4.98 2.66 10.44
N ARG A 201 4.72 3.88 9.96
CA ARG A 201 4.58 4.15 8.52
C ARG A 201 5.82 3.73 7.73
N TYR A 202 7.01 4.03 8.25
CA TYR A 202 8.27 3.62 7.64
C TYR A 202 8.43 2.10 7.56
N ILE A 203 8.16 1.38 8.67
CA ILE A 203 8.22 -0.10 8.69
C ILE A 203 7.27 -0.69 7.63
N LEU A 204 6.04 -0.17 7.55
CA LEU A 204 5.05 -0.64 6.59
C LEU A 204 5.43 -0.30 5.14
N ALA A 205 6.05 0.86 4.90
CA ALA A 205 6.57 1.23 3.60
C ALA A 205 7.71 0.32 3.13
N VAL A 206 8.64 -0.04 4.02
CA VAL A 206 9.69 -1.03 3.73
C VAL A 206 9.06 -2.37 3.37
N LYS A 207 8.09 -2.84 4.16
CA LYS A 207 7.35 -4.08 3.88
C LYS A 207 6.63 -4.04 2.53
N ALA A 208 6.04 -2.90 2.16
CA ALA A 208 5.39 -2.72 0.86
C ALA A 208 6.39 -2.82 -0.31
N PHE A 209 7.56 -2.18 -0.21
CA PHE A 209 8.60 -2.29 -1.25
C PHE A 209 9.18 -3.70 -1.35
N GLU A 210 9.43 -4.36 -0.21
CA GLU A 210 9.83 -5.76 -0.17
C GLU A 210 8.81 -6.66 -0.90
N LYS A 211 7.52 -6.47 -0.62
CA LYS A 211 6.44 -7.21 -1.27
C LYS A 211 6.44 -7.02 -2.79
N THR A 212 6.60 -5.79 -3.28
CA THR A 212 6.65 -5.53 -4.72
C THR A 212 7.91 -6.09 -5.38
N ALA A 213 9.06 -6.02 -4.70
CA ALA A 213 10.31 -6.60 -5.22
C ALA A 213 10.19 -8.13 -5.36
N HIS A 214 9.61 -8.79 -4.36
CA HIS A 214 9.35 -10.22 -4.42
C HIS A 214 8.33 -10.58 -5.52
N TYR A 215 7.26 -9.80 -5.65
CA TYR A 215 6.23 -10.00 -6.67
C TYR A 215 6.80 -9.91 -8.10
N ASP A 216 7.60 -8.89 -8.39
CA ASP A 216 8.26 -8.72 -9.69
C ASP A 216 9.27 -9.85 -9.97
N GLN A 217 10.00 -10.32 -8.94
CA GLN A 217 10.90 -11.46 -9.07
C GLN A 217 10.16 -12.75 -9.47
N LEU A 218 8.96 -12.99 -8.91
CA LEU A 218 8.13 -14.14 -9.29
C LEU A 218 7.70 -14.06 -10.75
N ILE A 219 7.23 -12.90 -11.19
CA ILE A 219 6.83 -12.65 -12.58
C ILE A 219 8.01 -12.89 -13.53
N PHE A 220 9.16 -12.28 -13.25
CA PHE A 220 10.37 -12.48 -14.04
C PHE A 220 10.78 -13.96 -14.11
N SER A 221 10.78 -14.64 -12.96
CA SER A 221 11.16 -16.06 -12.88
C SER A 221 10.22 -16.96 -13.67
N TYR A 222 8.92 -16.65 -13.70
CA TYR A 222 7.94 -17.39 -14.48
C TYR A 222 8.12 -17.15 -15.99
N LEU A 223 8.18 -15.89 -16.42
CA LEU A 223 8.27 -15.52 -17.84
C LEU A 223 9.59 -15.93 -18.47
N SER A 224 10.70 -15.92 -17.72
CA SER A 224 12.03 -16.29 -18.24
C SER A 224 12.26 -17.79 -18.42
N ARG A 225 11.48 -18.65 -17.77
CA ARG A 225 11.57 -20.12 -17.89
C ARG A 225 10.98 -20.65 -19.19
N LYS A 226 10.02 -19.93 -19.76
CA LYS A 226 9.35 -20.28 -21.02
C LYS A 226 10.16 -19.68 -22.17
N LYS A 227 11.28 -20.32 -22.53
CA LYS A 227 11.96 -20.14 -23.81
C LYS A 227 11.44 -21.15 -24.83
#